data_AF-A0A4Y1ZDV1-F1
#
_entry.id   AF-A0A4Y1ZDV1-F1
#
_cell.length_a   1.000
_cell.length_b   1.000
_cell.length_c   1.000
_cell.angle_alpha   90.00
_cell.angle_beta   90.00
_cell.angle_gamma   90.00
#
_symmetry.space_group_name_H-M   'P 1'
#
loop_
_entity.id
_entity.type
_entity.pdbx_description
1 polymer ?
#
loop_
_entity_poly.entity_id
_entity_poly.type
_entity_poly.pdbx_seq_one_letter_code
_entity_poly.pdbx_strand_id
1 'polypeptide(L)'
;MVESAPANKLISVAGMVGIGKTTFADAMAHRLGYRTSFEKVDGNPYLDLFYKDFNRWAFHLQIFFLGERFQGNKAHFGQSR
;
A
#
# COMPACT_ATOMS: atom_id res chain seq x y z
N MET A 1 11.57 27.93 -2.90
CA MET A 1 12.11 27.18 -1.75
C MET A 1 11.12 26.08 -1.43
N VAL A 2 11.42 24.82 -1.73
CA VAL A 2 10.55 23.70 -1.32
C VAL A 2 10.91 23.41 0.13
N GLU A 3 9.96 23.63 1.02
CA GLU A 3 10.09 23.29 2.43
C GLU A 3 10.35 21.77 2.53
N SER A 4 11.43 21.38 3.21
CA SER A 4 11.74 19.97 3.44
C SER A 4 10.58 19.34 4.19
N ALA A 5 10.01 18.26 3.64
CA ALA A 5 8.96 17.54 4.32
C ALA A 5 9.43 17.10 5.73
N PRO A 6 8.54 17.12 6.73
CA PRO A 6 8.89 16.74 8.09
C PRO A 6 9.46 15.33 8.12
N ALA A 7 10.64 15.17 8.74
CA ALA A 7 11.25 13.86 8.94
C ALA A 7 10.33 12.99 9.82
N ASN A 8 10.17 11.71 9.45
CA ASN A 8 9.41 10.67 10.19
C ASN A 8 7.88 10.74 10.12
N LYS A 9 7.28 11.03 8.95
CA LYS A 9 5.84 10.82 8.72
C LYS A 9 5.57 9.62 7.82
N LEU A 10 4.44 8.95 8.06
CA LEU A 10 3.87 7.97 7.13
C LEU A 10 2.77 8.65 6.32
N ILE A 11 2.83 8.54 5.00
CA ILE A 11 1.84 9.09 4.07
C ILE A 11 1.19 7.93 3.32
N SER A 12 -0.13 7.79 3.47
CA SER A 12 -0.92 6.78 2.77
C SER A 12 -1.69 7.42 1.62
N VAL A 13 -1.59 6.83 0.42
CA VAL A 13 -2.33 7.27 -0.78
C VAL A 13 -3.47 6.29 -1.06
N ALA A 14 -4.71 6.78 -1.05
CA ALA A 14 -5.92 5.98 -1.26
C ALA A 14 -6.73 6.45 -2.48
N GLY A 15 -7.54 5.57 -3.05
CA GLY A 15 -8.35 5.86 -4.24
C GLY A 15 -8.64 4.62 -5.08
N MET A 16 -9.49 4.77 -6.09
CA MET A 16 -9.98 3.66 -6.94
C MET A 16 -8.86 2.92 -7.69
N VAL A 17 -9.09 1.65 -8.04
CA VAL A 17 -8.19 0.90 -8.91
C VAL A 17 -8.09 1.59 -10.27
N GLY A 18 -6.88 1.71 -10.84
CA GLY A 18 -6.64 2.34 -12.14
C GLY A 18 -6.50 3.88 -12.13
N ILE A 19 -6.72 4.58 -11.01
CA ILE A 19 -6.63 6.05 -10.96
C ILE A 19 -5.20 6.62 -10.94
N GLY A 20 -4.17 5.78 -11.03
CA GLY A 20 -2.76 6.23 -11.07
C GLY A 20 -2.10 6.49 -9.71
N LYS A 21 -2.57 5.87 -8.63
CA LYS A 21 -1.98 6.04 -7.27
C LYS A 21 -0.50 5.72 -7.19
N THR A 22 -0.07 4.64 -7.85
CA THR A 22 1.35 4.22 -7.88
C THR A 22 2.21 5.32 -8.49
N THR A 23 1.83 5.81 -9.67
CA THR A 23 2.49 6.91 -10.36
C THR A 23 2.56 8.18 -9.50
N PHE A 24 1.46 8.54 -8.85
CA PHE A 24 1.42 9.70 -7.96
C PHE A 24 2.32 9.51 -6.73
N ALA A 25 2.25 8.34 -6.09
CA ALA A 25 3.04 8.03 -4.90
C ALA A 25 4.54 8.05 -5.19
N ASP A 26 4.99 7.50 -6.33
CA ASP A 26 6.39 7.54 -6.74
C ASP A 26 6.87 8.97 -7.01
N ALA A 27 6.09 9.76 -7.77
CA ALA A 27 6.43 11.15 -8.06
C ALA A 27 6.52 12.00 -6.78
N MET A 28 5.59 11.80 -5.85
CA MET A 28 5.58 12.45 -4.55
C MET A 28 6.77 12.02 -3.70
N ALA A 29 7.06 10.73 -3.63
CA ALA A 29 8.16 10.19 -2.83
C ALA A 29 9.51 10.69 -3.34
N HIS A 30 9.72 10.70 -4.65
CA HIS A 30 10.93 11.26 -5.27
C HIS A 30 11.10 12.74 -4.94
N ARG A 31 10.01 13.53 -5.01
CA ARG A 31 10.05 14.98 -4.72
C ARG A 31 10.30 15.29 -3.25
N LEU A 32 9.85 14.43 -2.33
CA LEU A 32 9.94 14.66 -0.88
C LEU A 32 11.08 13.88 -0.21
N GLY A 33 11.79 13.01 -0.93
CA GLY A 33 12.85 12.16 -0.38
C GLY A 33 12.33 10.98 0.45
N TYR A 34 11.12 10.51 0.17
CA TYR A 34 10.48 9.37 0.86
C TYR A 34 10.74 8.07 0.11
N ARG A 35 10.55 6.93 0.79
CA ARG A 35 10.52 5.60 0.16
C ARG A 35 9.07 5.21 -0.12
N THR A 36 8.81 4.60 -1.27
CA THR A 36 7.51 4.01 -1.59
C THR A 36 7.39 2.58 -1.07
N SER A 37 6.17 2.21 -0.67
CA SER A 37 5.79 0.86 -0.30
C SER A 37 4.43 0.57 -0.92
N PHE A 38 4.35 -0.48 -1.73
CA PHE A 38 3.14 -0.84 -2.48
C PHE A 38 2.54 -2.14 -1.98
N GLU A 39 1.22 -2.28 -2.15
CA GLU A 39 0.54 -3.54 -1.85
C GLU A 39 0.96 -4.62 -2.84
N LYS A 40 1.40 -5.76 -2.33
CA LYS A 40 1.69 -6.93 -3.16
C LYS A 40 0.38 -7.59 -3.56
N VAL A 41 0.09 -7.54 -4.86
CA VAL A 41 -1.02 -8.28 -5.46
C VAL A 41 -0.57 -9.66 -5.95
N ASP A 42 0.72 -9.78 -6.32
CA ASP A 42 1.31 -11.02 -6.79
C ASP A 42 1.38 -12.06 -5.68
N GLY A 43 0.99 -13.29 -6.00
CA GLY A 43 0.96 -14.41 -5.04
C GLY A 43 -0.21 -14.39 -4.06
N ASN A 44 -1.19 -13.49 -4.22
CA ASN A 44 -2.42 -13.50 -3.42
C ASN A 44 -3.30 -14.71 -3.80
N PRO A 45 -3.49 -15.71 -2.91
CA PRO A 45 -4.21 -16.93 -3.24
C PRO A 45 -5.72 -16.72 -3.47
N TYR A 46 -6.26 -15.55 -3.11
CA TYR A 46 -7.68 -15.24 -3.18
C TYR A 46 -8.05 -14.32 -4.33
N LEU A 47 -7.09 -13.68 -5.00
CA LEU A 47 -7.39 -12.65 -6.01
C LEU A 47 -8.09 -13.25 -7.23
N ASP A 48 -7.58 -14.35 -7.77
CA ASP A 48 -8.22 -15.06 -8.89
C ASP A 48 -9.57 -15.66 -8.50
N LEU A 49 -9.70 -16.13 -7.26
CA LEU A 49 -10.94 -16.70 -6.73
C LEU A 49 -12.02 -15.62 -6.56
N PHE A 50 -11.63 -14.43 -6.12
CA PHE A 50 -12.48 -13.25 -6.03
C PHE A 50 -13.05 -12.83 -7.39
N TYR A 51 -12.22 -12.85 -8.44
CA TYR A 51 -12.70 -12.55 -9.80
C TYR A 51 -13.66 -13.63 -10.35
N LYS A 52 -13.61 -14.86 -9.83
CA LYS A 52 -14.52 -15.95 -10.21
C LYS A 52 -15.82 -15.96 -9.40
N ASP A 53 -15.77 -15.68 -8.11
CA ASP A 53 -16.93 -15.64 -7.20
C ASP A 53 -16.71 -14.59 -6.10
N PHE A 54 -17.20 -13.39 -6.39
CA PHE A 54 -17.09 -12.25 -5.49
C PHE A 54 -17.71 -12.53 -4.11
N ASN A 55 -18.94 -13.07 -4.08
CA ASN A 55 -19.71 -13.23 -2.84
C ASN A 55 -19.03 -14.20 -1.86
N ARG A 56 -18.40 -15.26 -2.39
CA ARG A 56 -17.68 -16.24 -1.57
C ARG A 56 -16.32 -15.75 -1.09
N TRP A 57 -15.59 -15.01 -1.93
CA TRP A 57 -14.17 -14.74 -1.70
C TRP A 57 -13.84 -13.31 -1.27
N ALA A 58 -14.79 -12.37 -1.32
CA ALA A 58 -14.58 -10.98 -0.89
C ALA A 58 -14.04 -10.88 0.54
N PHE A 59 -14.63 -11.60 1.50
CA PHE A 59 -14.18 -11.56 2.89
C PHE A 59 -12.72 -12.04 3.06
N HIS A 60 -12.38 -13.18 2.45
CA HIS A 60 -11.03 -13.76 2.50
C HIS A 60 -9.98 -12.80 1.92
N LEU A 61 -10.30 -12.19 0.77
CA LEU A 61 -9.43 -11.23 0.13
C LEU A 61 -9.19 -9.99 1.02
N GLN A 62 -10.24 -9.47 1.67
CA GLN A 62 -10.11 -8.32 2.57
C GLN A 62 -9.26 -8.64 3.82
N ILE A 63 -9.43 -9.82 4.43
CA ILE A 63 -8.62 -10.24 5.58
C ILE A 63 -7.14 -10.42 5.19
N PHE A 64 -6.88 -10.98 4.01
CA PHE A 64 -5.50 -11.09 3.49
C PHE A 64 -4.84 -9.71 3.38
N PHE A 65 -5.51 -8.75 2.71
CA PHE A 65 -4.97 -7.38 2.59
C PHE A 65 -4.79 -6.68 3.95
N LEU A 66 -5.68 -6.93 4.92
CA LEU A 66 -5.51 -6.42 6.27
C LEU A 66 -4.22 -6.94 6.91
N GLY A 67 -3.97 -8.25 6.83
CA GLY A 67 -2.75 -8.89 7.36
C GLY A 67 -1.48 -8.35 6.73
N GLU A 68 -1.44 -8.23 5.39
CA GLU A 68 -0.30 -7.67 4.66
C GLU A 68 0.01 -6.22 5.07
N ARG A 69 -1.01 -5.36 5.21
CA ARG A 69 -0.83 -3.98 5.66
C ARG A 69 -0.28 -3.89 7.09
N PHE A 70 -0.71 -4.77 7.99
CA PHE A 70 -0.17 -4.82 9.35
C PHE A 70 1.30 -5.23 9.38
N GLN A 71 1.69 -6.24 8.59
CA GLN A 71 3.09 -6.68 8.50
C GLN A 71 3.97 -5.59 7.88
N GLY A 72 3.52 -4.96 6.80
CA GLY A 72 4.21 -3.84 6.15
C GLY A 72 4.43 -2.67 7.12
N ASN A 73 3.40 -2.25 7.84
CA ASN A 73 3.53 -1.15 8.80
C ASN A 73 4.53 -1.47 9.93
N LYS A 74 4.51 -2.69 10.48
CA LYS A 74 5.48 -3.09 11.52
C LYS A 74 6.93 -2.99 11.04
N ALA A 75 7.22 -3.40 9.80
CA ALA A 75 8.56 -3.34 9.23
C ALA A 75 9.10 -1.90 9.08
N HIS A 76 8.23 -0.94 8.82
CA HIS A 76 8.60 0.48 8.65
C HIS A 76 8.77 1.19 10.00
N PHE A 77 7.94 0.91 11.00
CA PHE A 77 8.07 1.51 12.33
C PHE A 77 9.15 0.87 13.20
N GLY A 78 9.49 -0.41 12.97
CA GLY A 78 10.51 -1.13 13.74
C GLY A 78 11.96 -0.73 13.44
N GLN A 79 12.22 -0.04 12.32
CA GLN A 79 13.57 0.39 11.90
C GLN A 79 13.90 1.85 12.28
N SER A 80 12.98 2.58 12.93
CA SER A 80 13.18 3.96 13.36
C SER A 80 13.61 4.09 14.84
N ARG A 81 14.29 3.08 15.39
CA ARG A 81 14.97 3.17 16.69
C ARG A 81 16.47 3.00 16.52
#